data_AF-A0A2H0PZN5-F1
#
_entry.id   AF-A0A2H0PZN5-F1
#
_cell.length_a   1.000
_cell.length_b   1.000
_cell.length_c   1.000
_cell.angle_alpha   90.00
_cell.angle_beta   90.00
_cell.angle_gamma   90.00
#
_symmetry.space_group_name_H-M   'P 1'
#
loop_
_entity.id
_entity.type
_entity.pdbx_description
1 polymer ?
#
loop_
_entity_poly.entity_id
_entity_poly.type
_entity_poly.pdbx_seq_one_letter_code
_entity_poly.pdbx_strand_id
1 'polypeptide(L)'
;MNEEYKSLPVNYLNGLIHRGYLETKIEKGQKSVRLTHKGKIRQLEGDKNDKKDGKWRFLSFDIPEQRSGDRDQFRRSIKRIGFKLVQKSLWVCPFVRADQVDLIIDELKIRQYVAYIISDKTDIENYLNRIFKK
;
A
#
# COMPACT_ATOMS: atom_id res chain seq x y z
N MET A 1 -13.70 28.79 0.92
CA MET A 1 -12.69 28.66 -0.15
C MET A 1 -13.15 27.53 -1.04
N ASN A 2 -13.71 27.88 -2.20
CA ASN A 2 -14.38 26.94 -3.11
C ASN A 2 -13.32 26.20 -3.94
N GLU A 3 -13.20 24.89 -3.73
CA GLU A 3 -12.56 24.01 -4.72
C GLU A 3 -13.63 23.63 -5.74
N GLU A 4 -13.42 24.09 -6.96
CA GLU A 4 -14.24 23.82 -8.13
C GLU A 4 -14.07 22.34 -8.54
N TYR A 5 -14.89 21.45 -7.96
CA TYR A 5 -14.92 20.04 -8.35
C TYR A 5 -15.45 19.91 -9.79
N LYS A 6 -14.53 19.85 -10.77
CA LYS A 6 -14.88 19.41 -12.13
C LYS A 6 -15.51 18.02 -12.06
N SER A 7 -16.79 17.92 -12.41
CA SER A 7 -17.51 16.65 -12.44
C SER A 7 -16.82 15.68 -13.39
N LEU A 8 -16.32 14.56 -12.87
CA LEU A 8 -15.75 13.50 -13.70
C LEU A 8 -16.85 12.90 -14.60
N PRO A 9 -16.57 12.61 -15.89
CA PRO A 9 -17.56 11.99 -16.77
C PRO A 9 -18.06 10.66 -16.22
N VAL A 10 -19.37 10.42 -16.25
CA VAL A 10 -20.01 9.19 -15.72
C VAL A 10 -19.40 7.91 -16.30
N ASN A 11 -19.00 7.93 -17.59
CA ASN A 11 -18.35 6.81 -18.25
C ASN A 11 -16.97 6.46 -17.64
N TYR A 12 -16.24 7.45 -17.14
CA TYR A 12 -14.96 7.23 -16.46
C TYR A 12 -15.16 6.54 -15.10
N LEU A 13 -16.18 6.97 -14.34
CA LEU A 13 -16.56 6.34 -13.08
C LEU A 13 -17.01 4.89 -13.28
N ASN A 14 -17.83 4.62 -14.30
CA ASN A 14 -18.25 3.26 -14.66
C ASN A 14 -17.05 2.36 -14.98
N GLY A 15 -16.05 2.88 -15.69
CA GLY A 15 -14.81 2.15 -15.95
C GLY A 15 -13.99 1.85 -14.68
N LEU A 16 -14.02 2.72 -13.67
CA LEU A 16 -13.37 2.47 -12.38
C LEU A 16 -14.18 1.49 -11.50
N ILE A 17 -15.50 1.53 -11.57
CA ILE A 17 -16.40 0.56 -10.92
C ILE A 17 -16.19 -0.84 -11.52
N HIS A 18 -16.20 -0.96 -12.84
CA HIS A 18 -16.00 -2.24 -13.53
C HIS A 18 -14.62 -2.85 -13.22
N ARG A 19 -13.58 -2.01 -13.09
CA ARG A 19 -12.23 -2.45 -12.68
C ARG A 19 -12.11 -2.74 -11.18
N GLY A 20 -13.17 -2.52 -10.41
CA GLY A 20 -13.24 -2.78 -8.97
C GLY A 20 -12.47 -1.77 -8.12
N TYR A 21 -12.18 -0.57 -8.61
CA TYR A 21 -11.55 0.51 -7.84
C TYR A 21 -12.57 1.38 -7.10
N LEU A 22 -13.80 1.43 -7.60
CA LEU A 22 -14.92 2.14 -6.99
C LEU A 22 -16.09 1.18 -6.75
N GLU A 23 -16.84 1.40 -5.68
CA GLU A 23 -18.13 0.76 -5.42
C GLU A 23 -19.21 1.81 -5.23
N THR A 24 -20.46 1.41 -5.47
CA THR A 24 -21.63 2.28 -5.27
C THR A 24 -22.41 1.85 -4.05
N LYS A 25 -22.72 2.80 -3.16
CA LYS A 25 -23.60 2.58 -2.01
C LYS A 25 -24.74 3.58 -2.01
N ILE A 26 -25.94 3.11 -1.63
CA ILE A 26 -27.08 3.98 -1.40
C ILE A 26 -27.01 4.42 0.07
N GLU A 27 -26.89 5.72 0.30
CA GLU A 27 -26.90 6.31 1.63
C GLU A 27 -27.90 7.47 1.66
N LYS A 28 -28.80 7.45 2.64
CA LYS A 28 -29.86 8.47 2.80
C LYS A 28 -30.65 8.70 1.50
N GLY A 29 -30.92 7.64 0.74
CA GLY A 29 -31.65 7.69 -0.54
C GLY A 29 -30.84 8.20 -1.74
N GLN A 30 -29.56 8.55 -1.56
CA GLN A 30 -28.68 9.00 -2.64
C GLN A 30 -27.62 7.95 -3.00
N LYS A 31 -27.34 7.80 -4.29
CA LYS A 31 -26.29 6.90 -4.80
C LYS A 31 -24.93 7.59 -4.66
N SER A 32 -24.12 7.11 -3.72
CA SER A 32 -22.74 7.55 -3.49
C SER A 32 -21.75 6.59 -4.14
N VAL A 33 -20.57 7.10 -4.53
CA VAL A 33 -19.45 6.31 -5.04
C VAL A 33 -18.32 6.38 -4.02
N ARG A 34 -17.69 5.25 -3.70
CA ARG A 34 -16.57 5.17 -2.76
C ARG A 34 -15.42 4.37 -3.32
N LEU A 35 -14.20 4.67 -2.89
CA LEU A 35 -13.04 3.83 -3.16
C LEU A 35 -13.23 2.47 -2.50
N THR A 36 -13.15 1.43 -3.32
CA THR A 36 -12.95 0.08 -2.80
C THR A 36 -11.57 0.00 -2.17
N HIS A 37 -11.31 -1.09 -1.46
CA HIS A 37 -9.97 -1.38 -0.97
C HIS A 37 -8.90 -1.31 -2.08
N LYS A 38 -9.17 -1.94 -3.23
CA LYS A 38 -8.30 -1.87 -4.42
C LYS A 38 -8.10 -0.43 -4.90
N GLY A 39 -9.16 0.38 -4.83
CA GLY A 39 -9.10 1.82 -5.09
C GLY A 39 -8.20 2.58 -4.14
N LYS A 40 -8.32 2.34 -2.83
CA LYS A 40 -7.49 2.97 -1.79
C LYS A 40 -6.02 2.60 -1.93
N ILE A 41 -5.70 1.31 -2.11
CA ILE A 41 -4.33 0.86 -2.39
C ILE A 41 -3.82 1.56 -3.66
N ARG A 42 -4.60 1.58 -4.74
CA ARG A 42 -4.18 2.20 -6.00
C ARG A 42 -3.93 3.70 -5.88
N GLN A 43 -4.71 4.40 -5.07
CA GLN A 43 -4.51 5.81 -4.76
C GLN A 43 -3.18 6.02 -4.02
N LEU A 44 -2.90 5.19 -3.01
CA LEU A 44 -1.67 5.25 -2.22
C LEU A 44 -0.42 4.83 -3.00
N GLU A 45 -0.55 3.92 -3.96
CA GLU A 45 0.50 3.60 -4.94
C GLU A 45 0.81 4.77 -5.89
N GLY A 46 -0.18 5.62 -6.15
CA GLY A 46 -0.05 6.81 -6.99
C GLY A 46 0.55 8.01 -6.25
N ASP A 47 0.52 8.01 -4.91
CA ASP A 47 1.13 9.04 -4.09
C ASP A 47 2.66 8.87 -4.08
N LYS A 48 3.31 9.66 -4.93
CA LYS A 48 4.77 9.69 -5.09
C LYS A 48 5.47 10.53 -4.03
N ASN A 49 4.78 10.96 -2.97
CA ASN A 49 5.44 11.63 -1.85
C ASN A 49 6.29 10.64 -1.06
N ASP A 50 7.50 10.42 -1.56
CA ASP A 50 8.58 9.65 -0.96
C ASP A 50 9.16 10.41 0.26
N LYS A 51 8.30 10.72 1.24
CA LYS A 51 8.69 11.38 2.48
C LYS A 51 9.67 10.48 3.22
N LYS A 52 10.85 11.04 3.50
CA LYS A 52 11.90 10.43 4.32
C LYS A 52 11.95 11.16 5.66
N ASP A 53 12.12 10.40 6.74
CA ASP A 53 12.37 10.91 8.09
C ASP A 53 13.72 10.43 8.65
N GLY A 54 14.57 9.88 7.77
CA GLY A 54 15.89 9.37 8.12
C GLY A 54 15.91 7.95 8.70
N LYS A 55 14.76 7.27 8.85
CA LYS A 55 14.73 5.89 9.38
C LYS A 55 14.39 4.85 8.31
N TRP A 56 14.79 3.62 8.56
CA TRP A 56 14.49 2.45 7.72
C TRP A 56 13.22 1.73 8.21
N ARG A 57 12.42 1.25 7.27
CA ARG A 57 11.22 0.44 7.52
C ARG A 57 11.51 -0.97 7.09
N PHE A 58 11.54 -1.88 8.03
CA PHE A 58 11.67 -3.30 7.76
C PHE A 58 10.29 -3.97 7.87
N LEU A 59 10.06 -4.90 6.97
CA LEU A 59 8.91 -5.78 6.95
C LEU A 59 9.41 -7.21 6.90
N SER A 60 8.99 -8.01 7.86
CA SER A 60 9.12 -9.46 7.79
C SER A 60 7.76 -10.12 7.98
N PHE A 61 7.54 -11.25 7.32
CA PHE A 61 6.28 -11.96 7.43
C PHE A 61 6.44 -13.45 7.19
N ASP A 62 5.56 -14.22 7.83
CA ASP A 62 5.43 -15.66 7.67
C ASP A 62 3.95 -16.03 7.53
N ILE A 63 3.45 -15.92 6.29
CA ILE A 63 2.04 -16.17 5.96
C ILE A 63 1.92 -17.64 5.53
N PRO A 64 1.04 -18.43 6.17
CA PRO A 64 0.93 -19.87 5.96
C PRO A 64 0.55 -20.22 4.51
N GLU A 65 0.95 -21.42 4.04
CA GLU A 65 0.75 -21.85 2.64
C GLU A 65 -0.73 -21.91 2.24
N GLN A 66 -1.61 -22.22 3.20
CA GLN A 66 -3.07 -22.18 3.02
C GLN A 66 -3.57 -20.79 2.60
N ARG A 67 -2.77 -19.75 2.82
CA ARG A 67 -3.03 -18.35 2.46
C ARG A 67 -2.00 -17.83 1.44
N SER A 68 -1.50 -18.69 0.56
CA SER A 68 -0.53 -18.35 -0.49
C SER A 68 -0.99 -17.19 -1.39
N GLY A 69 -2.29 -17.09 -1.68
CA GLY A 69 -2.87 -15.96 -2.41
C GLY A 69 -2.67 -14.62 -1.71
N ASP A 70 -2.91 -14.57 -0.39
CA ASP A 70 -2.72 -13.36 0.43
C ASP A 70 -1.24 -13.01 0.53
N ARG A 71 -0.37 -14.00 0.68
CA ARG A 71 1.09 -13.83 0.68
C ARG A 71 1.57 -13.17 -0.62
N ASP A 72 1.12 -13.69 -1.75
CA ASP A 72 1.53 -13.17 -3.05
C ASP A 72 0.96 -11.77 -3.30
N GLN A 73 -0.27 -11.51 -2.84
CA GLN A 73 -0.86 -10.18 -2.89
C GLN A 73 -0.10 -9.19 -2.01
N PHE A 74 0.24 -9.56 -0.78
CA PHE A 74 1.04 -8.73 0.14
C PHE A 74 2.37 -8.37 -0.49
N ARG A 75 3.12 -9.36 -1.00
CA ARG A 75 4.39 -9.14 -1.72
C ARG A 75 4.25 -8.16 -2.88
N ARG A 76 3.23 -8.33 -3.71
CA ARG A 76 3.00 -7.42 -4.85
C ARG A 76 2.65 -6.00 -4.41
N SER A 77 1.89 -5.84 -3.33
CA SER A 77 1.47 -4.53 -2.82
C SER A 77 2.64 -3.78 -2.17
N ILE A 78 3.39 -4.42 -1.27
CA ILE A 78 4.53 -3.76 -0.60
C ILE A 78 5.64 -3.37 -1.59
N LYS A 79 5.88 -4.21 -2.62
CA LYS A 79 6.80 -3.87 -3.72
C LYS A 79 6.36 -2.62 -4.48
N ARG A 80 5.05 -2.46 -4.72
CA ARG A 80 4.49 -1.30 -5.44
C ARG A 80 4.61 0.00 -4.64
N ILE A 81 4.54 -0.05 -3.31
CA ILE A 81 4.72 1.12 -2.44
C ILE A 81 6.18 1.36 -2.02
N GLY A 82 7.15 0.73 -2.68
CA GLY A 82 8.57 1.06 -2.57
C GLY A 82 9.43 0.13 -1.71
N PHE A 83 8.87 -0.95 -1.15
CA PHE A 83 9.70 -1.94 -0.45
C PHE A 83 10.53 -2.78 -1.42
N LYS A 84 11.78 -3.06 -1.05
CA LYS A 84 12.69 -3.96 -1.77
C LYS A 84 13.02 -5.17 -0.92
N LEU A 85 13.08 -6.35 -1.53
CA LEU A 85 13.52 -7.57 -0.87
C LEU A 85 15.03 -7.53 -0.67
N VAL A 86 15.49 -7.68 0.58
CA VAL A 86 16.93 -7.63 0.93
C VAL A 86 17.47 -9.00 1.34
N GLN A 87 16.63 -9.83 1.95
CA GLN A 87 16.90 -11.23 2.32
C GLN A 87 15.58 -12.03 2.25
N LYS A 88 15.62 -13.35 2.46
CA LYS A 88 14.41 -14.18 2.48
C LYS A 88 13.43 -13.64 3.53
N SER A 89 12.23 -13.27 3.08
CA SER A 89 11.18 -12.68 3.91
C SER A 89 11.56 -11.38 4.65
N LEU A 90 12.62 -10.67 4.23
CA LEU A 90 12.96 -9.34 4.77
C LEU A 90 12.87 -8.30 3.66
N TRP A 91 12.00 -7.31 3.89
CA TRP A 91 11.71 -6.22 2.96
C TRP A 91 12.04 -4.90 3.61
N VAL A 92 12.60 -3.95 2.86
CA VAL A 92 13.05 -2.68 3.41
C VAL A 92 12.57 -1.51 2.56
N CYS A 93 12.29 -0.37 3.20
CA CYS A 93 11.92 0.89 2.56
C CYS A 93 12.43 2.09 3.38
N PRO A 94 12.99 3.16 2.76
CA PRO A 94 13.40 4.37 3.48
C PRO A 94 12.26 5.41 3.65
N PHE A 95 11.07 5.14 3.11
CA PHE A 95 9.97 6.09 3.08
C PHE A 95 8.98 5.85 4.21
N VAL A 96 8.34 6.91 4.68
CA VAL A 96 7.23 6.83 5.64
C VAL A 96 6.04 6.16 4.94
N ARG A 97 5.81 4.88 5.27
CA ARG A 97 4.80 4.02 4.61
C ARG A 97 3.86 3.29 5.57
N ALA A 98 3.76 3.72 6.82
CA ALA A 98 3.01 3.02 7.86
C ALA A 98 1.54 2.83 7.46
N ASP A 99 0.84 3.91 7.10
CA ASP A 99 -0.58 3.89 6.72
C ASP A 99 -0.86 2.97 5.53
N GLN A 100 0.01 2.98 4.52
CA GLN A 100 -0.12 2.09 3.36
C GLN A 100 0.05 0.63 3.76
N VAL A 101 1.02 0.32 4.61
CA VAL A 101 1.28 -1.03 5.08
C VAL A 101 0.14 -1.53 5.95
N ASP A 102 -0.33 -0.74 6.93
CA ASP A 102 -1.45 -1.09 7.80
C ASP A 102 -2.72 -1.37 7.00
N LEU A 103 -3.03 -0.52 6.01
CA LEU A 103 -4.18 -0.75 5.14
C LEU A 103 -4.08 -2.10 4.39
N ILE A 104 -2.91 -2.43 3.83
CA ILE A 104 -2.73 -3.71 3.13
C ILE A 104 -2.88 -4.88 4.11
N ILE A 105 -2.30 -4.76 5.31
CA ILE A 105 -2.35 -5.80 6.36
C ILE A 105 -3.78 -6.08 6.80
N ASP A 106 -4.56 -5.03 7.08
CA ASP A 106 -5.92 -5.16 7.60
C ASP A 106 -6.86 -5.81 6.58
N GLU A 107 -6.66 -5.49 5.31
CA GLU A 107 -7.57 -5.92 4.26
C GLU A 107 -7.27 -7.33 3.77
N LEU A 108 -6.00 -7.72 3.82
CA LEU A 108 -5.62 -9.13 3.71
C LEU A 108 -5.87 -9.89 5.01
N LYS A 109 -6.22 -9.23 6.13
CA LYS A 109 -6.43 -9.88 7.44
C LYS A 109 -5.24 -10.74 7.86
N ILE A 110 -4.02 -10.22 7.70
CA ILE A 110 -2.76 -10.94 7.94
C ILE A 110 -1.93 -10.34 9.08
N ARG A 111 -2.51 -9.47 9.93
CA ARG A 111 -1.78 -8.73 10.96
C ARG A 111 -0.93 -9.62 11.86
N GLN A 112 -1.42 -10.79 12.23
CA GLN A 112 -0.71 -11.77 13.05
C GLN A 112 0.52 -12.39 12.39
N TYR A 113 0.68 -12.25 11.07
CA TYR A 113 1.79 -12.84 10.30
C TYR A 113 2.85 -11.83 9.90
N VAL A 114 2.71 -10.54 10.26
CA VAL A 114 3.55 -9.45 9.75
C VAL A 114 4.20 -8.68 10.90
N ALA A 115 5.51 -8.56 10.84
CA ALA A 115 6.30 -7.66 11.69
C ALA A 115 6.70 -6.42 10.89
N TYR A 116 6.34 -5.24 11.40
CA TYR A 116 6.76 -3.93 10.88
C TYR A 116 7.68 -3.27 11.88
N ILE A 117 8.89 -2.93 11.46
CA ILE A 117 9.95 -2.42 12.33
C ILE A 117 10.45 -1.11 11.75
N ILE A 118 10.54 -0.09 12.60
CA ILE A 118 11.20 1.18 12.27
C ILE A 118 12.55 1.17 12.98
N SER A 119 13.63 1.39 12.24
CA SER A 119 14.98 1.46 12.81
C SER A 119 15.74 2.67 12.30
N ASP A 120 16.42 3.36 13.21
CA ASP A 120 17.33 4.46 12.89
C ASP A 120 18.66 3.96 12.32
N LYS A 121 19.04 2.70 12.60
CA LYS A 121 20.33 2.11 12.19
C LYS A 121 20.20 0.64 11.83
N THR A 122 21.12 0.15 11.00
CA THR A 122 21.26 -1.27 10.68
C THR A 122 22.68 -1.55 10.22
N ASP A 123 23.17 -2.75 10.50
CA ASP A 123 24.45 -3.28 10.02
C ASP A 123 24.52 -3.38 8.49
N ILE A 124 23.37 -3.51 7.80
CA ILE A 124 23.30 -3.58 6.33
C ILE A 124 23.11 -2.21 5.66
N GLU A 125 23.32 -1.10 6.35
CA GLU A 125 23.05 0.25 5.84
C GLU A 125 23.76 0.57 4.53
N ASN A 126 25.03 0.17 4.38
CA ASN A 126 25.78 0.36 3.13
C ASN A 126 25.13 -0.36 1.94
N TYR A 127 24.61 -1.57 2.17
CA TYR A 127 23.87 -2.32 1.16
C TYR A 127 22.54 -1.64 0.82
N LEU A 128 21.79 -1.21 1.83
CA LEU A 128 20.53 -0.50 1.65
C LEU A 128 20.71 0.79 0.84
N ASN A 129 21.72 1.59 1.20
CA ASN A 129 22.07 2.79 0.46
C ASN A 129 22.38 2.49 -1.00
N ARG A 130 23.08 1.40 -1.32
CA ARG A 130 23.35 1.00 -2.70
C ARG A 130 22.08 0.64 -3.47
N ILE A 131 21.16 -0.12 -2.88
CA ILE A 131 19.94 -0.53 -3.58
C ILE A 131 18.91 0.59 -3.68
N PHE A 132 18.99 1.63 -2.84
CA PHE A 132 18.08 2.79 -2.88
C PHE A 132 18.68 4.04 -3.52
N LYS A 133 19.96 4.03 -3.90
CA LYS A 133 20.55 5.04 -4.78
C LYS A 133 19.87 5.00 -6.15
N LYS A 134 19.42 6.16 -6.62
CA LYS A 134 19.07 6.41 -8.02
C LYS A 134 20.33 6.76 -8.78
#